data_AF-A0A969VFL4-F1
#
_entry.id   AF-A0A969VFL4-F1
#
_cell.length_a   1.000
_cell.length_b   1.000
_cell.length_c   1.000
_cell.angle_alpha   90.00
_cell.angle_beta   90.00
_cell.angle_gamma   90.00
#
_symmetry.space_group_name_H-M   'P 1'
#
loop_
_entity.id
_entity.type
_entity.pdbx_description
1 polymer ?
#
loop_
_entity_poly.entity_id
_entity_poly.type
_entity_poly.pdbx_seq_one_letter_code
_entity_poly.pdbx_strand_id
1 'polypeptide(L)'
;MNVELDEFGISIIEAGGADSIPSLMKLLDEFGIQNIALMDSDKKQSYINVANLSFTQGQDFEEDIYENFDLIDYVKYLEAEFINENKANFLIGKAKKEGIPLNHQNISNQLELFSKDEVQKLKESSKEDILKSMRKSKSILDGADLGKHVTNIPQVYKDLIDKAVELSKIC
;
A
#
# COMPACT_ATOMS: atom_id res chain seq x y z
N MET A 1 13.67 3.64 3.21
CA MET A 1 13.85 4.27 4.54
C MET A 1 14.34 3.18 5.48
N ASN A 2 15.29 3.45 6.36
CA ASN A 2 15.85 2.46 7.29
C ASN A 2 15.74 3.02 8.71
N VAL A 3 14.55 2.88 9.30
CA VAL A 3 14.23 3.39 10.65
C VAL A 3 13.81 2.21 11.49
N GLU A 4 14.47 2.01 12.62
CA GLU A 4 14.12 1.01 13.61
C GLU A 4 13.21 1.66 14.66
N LEU A 5 11.90 1.40 14.57
CA LEU A 5 10.90 2.08 15.41
C LEU A 5 11.06 1.73 16.90
N ASP A 6 11.54 0.52 17.19
CA ASP A 6 11.77 0.04 18.54
C ASP A 6 12.86 0.86 19.27
N GLU A 7 13.89 1.33 18.55
CA GLU A 7 14.93 2.20 19.13
C GLU A 7 14.39 3.56 19.59
N PHE A 8 13.26 3.99 19.02
CA PHE A 8 12.57 5.23 19.38
C PHE A 8 11.38 5.00 20.33
N GLY A 9 11.12 3.75 20.76
CA GLY A 9 9.96 3.42 21.58
C GLY A 9 8.62 3.66 20.87
N ILE A 10 8.61 3.63 19.53
CA ILE A 10 7.41 3.87 18.72
C ILE A 10 6.69 2.54 18.49
N SER A 11 5.39 2.50 18.81
CA SER A 11 4.54 1.34 18.56
C SER A 11 3.50 1.66 17.47
N ILE A 12 3.20 0.68 16.62
CA ILE A 12 2.13 0.76 15.62
C ILE A 12 0.88 0.05 16.17
N ILE A 13 -0.28 0.70 16.06
CA ILE A 13 -1.56 0.14 16.51
C ILE A 13 -2.55 0.13 15.34
N GLU A 14 -3.10 -1.05 15.04
CA GLU A 14 -4.25 -1.17 14.14
C GLU A 14 -5.54 -0.78 14.91
N ALA A 15 -6.25 0.24 14.45
CA ALA A 15 -7.42 0.77 15.16
C ALA A 15 -8.69 -0.09 15.02
N GLY A 16 -8.70 -1.14 14.18
CA GLY A 16 -9.86 -1.98 13.93
C GLY A 16 -11.01 -1.27 13.17
N GLY A 17 -10.71 -0.14 12.53
CA GLY A 17 -11.64 0.63 11.69
C GLY A 17 -11.41 2.14 11.80
N ALA A 18 -11.74 2.87 10.73
CA ALA A 18 -11.52 4.32 10.65
C ALA A 18 -12.20 5.09 11.79
N ASP A 19 -13.44 4.73 12.13
CA ASP A 19 -14.22 5.44 13.16
C ASP A 19 -13.66 5.24 14.59
N SER A 20 -12.79 4.25 14.78
CA SER A 20 -12.14 3.97 16.07
C SER A 20 -10.88 4.81 16.29
N ILE A 21 -10.27 5.34 15.22
CA ILE A 21 -9.02 6.11 15.29
C ILE A 21 -9.14 7.31 16.24
N PRO A 22 -10.14 8.21 16.13
CA PRO A 22 -10.23 9.38 17.00
C PRO A 22 -10.39 9.02 18.49
N SER A 23 -11.15 7.95 18.76
CA SER A 23 -11.35 7.46 20.13
C SER A 23 -10.06 6.93 20.73
N LEU A 24 -9.26 6.21 19.94
CA LEU A 24 -7.96 5.69 20.36
C LEU A 24 -6.93 6.81 20.58
N MET A 25 -6.86 7.79 19.67
CA MET A 25 -5.99 8.96 19.83
C MET A 25 -6.31 9.71 21.12
N LYS A 26 -7.60 9.97 21.38
CA LYS A 26 -8.03 10.61 22.63
C LYS A 26 -7.62 9.80 23.86
N LEU A 27 -7.76 8.48 23.81
CA LEU A 27 -7.34 7.62 24.93
C LEU A 27 -5.84 7.77 25.20
N LEU A 28 -5.01 7.72 24.16
CA LEU A 28 -3.56 7.88 24.26
C LEU A 28 -3.17 9.26 24.81
N ASP A 29 -3.86 10.31 24.36
CA ASP A 29 -3.67 11.68 24.85
C ASP A 29 -3.92 11.78 26.37
N GLU A 30 -4.96 11.13 26.90
CA GLU A 30 -5.27 11.11 28.34
C GLU A 30 -4.18 10.42 29.17
N PHE A 31 -3.42 9.50 28.56
CA PHE A 31 -2.23 8.88 29.16
C PHE A 31 -0.94 9.68 28.93
N GLY A 32 -1.02 10.83 28.25
CA GLY A 32 0.14 11.65 27.90
C GLY A 32 1.03 11.01 26.82
N ILE A 33 0.51 10.07 26.04
CA ILE A 33 1.26 9.37 24.99
C ILE A 33 1.12 10.14 23.69
N GLN A 34 2.25 10.65 23.18
CA GLN A 34 2.30 11.29 21.86
C GLN A 34 1.85 10.31 20.78
N ASN A 35 0.91 10.73 19.93
CA ASN A 35 0.35 9.89 18.89
C ASN A 35 0.05 10.69 17.62
N ILE A 36 0.12 9.97 16.51
CA ILE A 36 -0.27 10.39 15.17
C ILE A 36 -1.01 9.23 14.51
N ALA A 37 -1.85 9.51 13.53
CA ALA A 37 -2.61 8.49 12.84
C ALA A 37 -2.66 8.72 11.34
N LEU A 38 -2.94 7.65 10.60
CA LEU A 38 -3.23 7.65 9.18
C LEU A 38 -4.58 6.97 8.95
N MET A 39 -5.42 7.57 8.12
CA MET A 39 -6.76 7.06 7.78
C MET A 39 -6.96 7.08 6.26
N ASP A 40 -7.78 6.16 5.74
CA ASP A 40 -8.22 6.20 4.35
C ASP A 40 -8.93 7.53 4.03
N SER A 41 -8.65 8.09 2.85
CA SER A 41 -9.20 9.38 2.41
C SER A 41 -10.71 9.33 2.12
N ASP A 42 -11.31 8.15 1.97
CA ASP A 42 -12.76 7.98 1.80
C ASP A 42 -13.58 8.54 2.98
N LYS A 43 -12.97 8.63 4.17
CA LYS A 43 -13.55 9.22 5.40
C LYS A 43 -13.05 10.62 5.73
N LYS A 44 -12.17 11.20 4.91
CA LYS A 44 -11.49 12.47 5.19
C LYS A 44 -12.40 13.61 5.58
N GLN A 45 -13.52 13.77 4.89
CA GLN A 45 -14.46 14.87 5.14
C GLN A 45 -15.04 14.85 6.55
N SER A 46 -15.17 13.66 7.15
CA SER A 46 -15.69 13.48 8.51
C SER A 46 -14.65 13.81 9.59
N TYR A 47 -13.35 13.75 9.26
CA TYR A 47 -12.27 13.80 10.25
C TYR A 47 -11.19 14.86 9.96
N ILE A 48 -11.41 15.76 9.01
CA ILE A 48 -10.41 16.75 8.57
C ILE A 48 -9.90 17.69 9.68
N ASN A 49 -10.68 17.87 10.75
CA ASN A 49 -10.33 18.75 11.87
C ASN A 49 -9.67 18.00 13.05
N VAL A 50 -9.41 16.70 12.94
CA VAL A 50 -8.72 15.93 13.98
C VAL A 50 -7.22 16.24 13.88
N ALA A 51 -6.65 16.82 14.95
CA ALA A 51 -5.22 17.09 15.01
C ALA A 51 -4.41 15.79 14.94
N ASN A 52 -3.20 15.85 14.37
CA ASN A 52 -2.29 14.69 14.24
C ASN A 52 -2.85 13.51 13.41
N LEU A 53 -3.92 13.74 12.65
CA LEU A 53 -4.49 12.77 11.72
C LEU A 53 -4.10 13.11 10.28
N SER A 54 -3.41 12.20 9.63
CA SER A 54 -3.10 12.22 8.19
C SER A 54 -4.03 11.31 7.41
N PHE A 55 -4.06 11.47 6.09
CA PHE A 55 -4.88 10.65 5.20
C PHE A 55 -4.09 10.09 4.03
N THR A 56 -4.46 8.92 3.53
CA THR A 56 -3.92 8.33 2.28
C THR A 56 -4.00 9.33 1.13
N GLN A 57 -3.11 9.22 0.14
CA GLN A 57 -3.10 10.14 -1.01
C GLN A 57 -4.21 9.77 -2.02
N GLY A 58 -4.35 8.48 -2.31
CA GLY A 58 -5.48 7.85 -2.98
C GLY A 58 -6.64 7.59 -2.03
N GLN A 59 -7.68 6.90 -2.51
CA GLN A 59 -8.89 6.63 -1.74
C GLN A 59 -8.62 5.78 -0.49
N ASP A 60 -7.72 4.80 -0.60
CA ASP A 60 -7.34 3.83 0.42
C ASP A 60 -5.87 3.44 0.29
N PHE A 61 -5.39 2.62 1.24
CA PHE A 61 -4.04 2.03 1.21
C PHE A 61 -3.73 1.35 -0.13
N GLU A 62 -4.65 0.56 -0.68
CA GLU A 62 -4.42 -0.17 -1.93
C GLU A 62 -4.20 0.75 -3.12
N GLU A 63 -4.90 1.88 -3.19
CA GLU A 63 -4.66 2.88 -4.24
C GLU A 63 -3.32 3.59 -4.08
N ASP A 64 -2.90 3.93 -2.85
CA ASP A 64 -1.57 4.47 -2.59
C ASP A 64 -0.47 3.52 -3.08
N ILE A 65 -0.61 2.22 -2.78
CA ILE A 65 0.35 1.22 -3.23
C ILE A 65 0.31 1.09 -4.76
N TYR A 66 -0.88 1.07 -5.37
CA TYR A 66 -1.03 0.96 -6.82
C TYR A 66 -0.31 2.07 -7.60
N GLU A 67 -0.45 3.31 -7.14
CA GLU A 67 0.19 4.45 -7.80
C GLU A 67 1.72 4.43 -7.66
N ASN A 68 2.27 3.66 -6.70
CA ASN A 68 3.70 3.67 -6.36
C ASN A 68 4.47 2.37 -6.69
N PHE A 69 3.84 1.34 -7.25
CA PHE A 69 4.54 0.12 -7.72
C PHE A 69 4.71 0.07 -9.25
N ASP A 70 5.76 -0.61 -9.72
CA ASP A 70 5.93 -1.05 -11.11
C ASP A 70 5.22 -2.40 -11.34
N LEU A 71 4.48 -2.54 -12.44
CA LEU A 71 3.65 -3.74 -12.68
C LEU A 71 4.45 -5.05 -12.58
N ILE A 72 5.71 -5.03 -13.00
CA ILE A 72 6.61 -6.18 -12.92
C ILE A 72 6.81 -6.61 -11.46
N ASP A 73 7.02 -5.66 -10.54
CA ASP A 73 7.24 -5.96 -9.12
C ASP A 73 5.98 -6.53 -8.46
N TYR A 74 4.81 -5.99 -8.82
CA TYR A 74 3.53 -6.57 -8.36
C TYR A 74 3.32 -7.99 -8.89
N VAL A 75 3.68 -8.28 -10.15
CA VAL A 75 3.61 -9.64 -10.68
C VAL A 75 4.60 -10.56 -9.99
N LYS A 76 5.82 -10.10 -9.68
CA LYS A 76 6.78 -10.88 -8.88
C LYS A 76 6.22 -11.23 -7.51
N TYR A 77 5.57 -10.28 -6.83
CA TYR A 77 4.83 -10.56 -5.59
C TYR A 77 3.77 -11.65 -5.79
N LEU A 78 2.92 -11.53 -6.82
CA LEU A 78 1.88 -12.53 -7.10
C LEU A 78 2.44 -13.91 -7.39
N GLU A 79 3.55 -13.98 -8.13
CA GLU A 79 4.22 -15.24 -8.46
C GLU A 79 4.94 -15.85 -7.26
N ALA A 80 5.50 -15.03 -6.36
CA ALA A 80 6.19 -15.50 -5.15
C ALA A 80 5.23 -15.99 -4.07
N GLU A 81 4.15 -15.24 -3.79
CA GLU A 81 3.21 -15.56 -2.72
C GLU A 81 2.16 -16.60 -3.16
N PHE A 82 1.82 -16.64 -4.44
CA PHE A 82 0.72 -17.47 -4.97
C PHE A 82 1.17 -18.40 -6.11
N ILE A 83 2.35 -19.01 -5.95
CA ILE A 83 3.00 -19.92 -6.92
C ILE A 83 2.01 -20.92 -7.56
N ASN A 84 1.06 -21.46 -6.78
CA ASN A 84 0.12 -22.48 -7.23
C ASN A 84 -1.24 -21.96 -7.72
N GLU A 85 -1.53 -20.66 -7.55
CA GLU A 85 -2.86 -20.10 -7.82
C GLU A 85 -2.92 -19.29 -9.13
N ASN A 86 -1.77 -19.08 -9.79
CA ASN A 86 -1.64 -18.32 -11.03
C ASN A 86 -2.37 -16.96 -10.99
N LYS A 87 -2.28 -16.25 -9.86
CA LYS A 87 -3.05 -15.00 -9.65
C LYS A 87 -2.74 -13.90 -10.65
N ALA A 88 -1.59 -13.92 -11.31
CA ALA A 88 -1.25 -12.97 -12.37
C ALA A 88 -1.96 -13.23 -13.71
N ASN A 89 -2.67 -14.36 -13.89
CA ASN A 89 -3.29 -14.74 -15.18
C ASN A 89 -4.34 -13.76 -15.69
N PHE A 90 -4.95 -12.93 -14.84
CA PHE A 90 -5.91 -11.92 -15.31
C PHE A 90 -5.26 -10.94 -16.29
N LEU A 91 -3.95 -10.70 -16.17
CA LEU A 91 -3.19 -9.83 -17.06
C LEU A 91 -3.15 -10.35 -18.50
N ILE A 92 -3.25 -11.66 -18.72
CA ILE A 92 -3.16 -12.25 -20.07
C ILE A 92 -4.35 -11.82 -20.93
N GLY A 93 -5.55 -11.80 -20.33
CA GLY A 93 -6.75 -11.33 -21.01
C GLY A 93 -6.68 -9.85 -21.36
N LYS A 94 -6.01 -9.04 -20.52
CA LYS A 94 -5.79 -7.60 -20.75
C LYS A 94 -4.71 -7.37 -21.80
N ALA A 95 -3.56 -8.02 -21.67
CA ALA A 95 -2.47 -8.00 -22.63
C ALA A 95 -2.93 -8.34 -24.04
N LYS A 96 -3.77 -9.39 -24.20
CA LYS A 96 -4.34 -9.75 -25.49
C LYS A 96 -5.20 -8.64 -26.12
N LYS A 97 -5.97 -7.89 -25.32
CA LYS A 97 -6.76 -6.75 -25.81
C LYS A 97 -5.86 -5.59 -26.24
N GLU A 98 -4.74 -5.42 -25.57
CA GLU A 98 -3.74 -4.40 -25.88
C GLU A 98 -2.76 -4.81 -27.00
N GLY A 99 -2.87 -6.03 -27.52
CA GLY A 99 -1.97 -6.56 -28.56
C GLY A 99 -0.61 -7.04 -28.04
N ILE A 100 -0.46 -7.20 -26.72
CA ILE A 100 0.77 -7.62 -26.06
C ILE A 100 0.81 -9.16 -25.98
N PRO A 101 1.84 -9.83 -26.51
CA PRO A 101 1.91 -11.29 -26.58
C PRO A 101 2.37 -11.91 -25.26
N LEU A 102 1.51 -11.84 -24.24
CA LEU A 102 1.75 -12.40 -22.90
C LEU A 102 1.14 -13.81 -22.75
N ASN A 103 1.87 -14.72 -22.10
CA ASN A 103 1.43 -16.09 -21.82
C ASN A 103 1.44 -16.43 -20.32
N HIS A 104 1.00 -17.63 -19.95
CA HIS A 104 0.82 -18.08 -18.56
C HIS A 104 2.10 -18.38 -17.75
N GLN A 105 3.28 -18.44 -18.39
CA GLN A 105 4.50 -18.92 -17.73
C GLN A 105 5.49 -17.78 -17.46
N ASN A 106 5.90 -17.57 -16.21
CA ASN A 106 6.86 -16.53 -15.83
C ASN A 106 6.44 -15.16 -16.40
N ILE A 107 5.26 -14.69 -16.00
CA ILE A 107 4.67 -13.44 -16.48
C ILE A 107 5.61 -12.29 -16.17
N SER A 108 6.22 -12.24 -14.98
CA SER A 108 7.17 -11.18 -14.62
C SER A 108 8.35 -11.10 -15.60
N ASN A 109 8.99 -12.23 -15.90
CA ASN A 109 10.11 -12.31 -16.85
C ASN A 109 9.70 -11.90 -18.28
N GLN A 110 8.47 -12.23 -18.71
CA GLN A 110 7.97 -11.78 -20.01
C GLN A 110 7.77 -10.26 -20.04
N LEU A 111 7.21 -9.68 -18.97
CA LEU A 111 7.00 -8.23 -18.87
C LEU A 111 8.32 -7.45 -18.92
N GLU A 112 9.42 -8.01 -18.41
CA GLU A 112 10.76 -7.41 -18.52
C GLU A 112 11.27 -7.30 -19.97
N LEU A 113 10.72 -8.10 -20.90
CA LEU A 113 11.08 -8.06 -22.32
C LEU A 113 10.26 -7.04 -23.13
N PHE A 114 9.17 -6.52 -22.57
CA PHE A 114 8.32 -5.55 -23.24
C PHE A 114 8.81 -4.11 -23.02
N SER A 115 8.38 -3.20 -23.89
CA SER A 115 8.69 -1.78 -23.72
C SER A 115 7.99 -1.21 -22.48
N LYS A 116 8.57 -0.14 -21.92
CA LYS A 116 7.96 0.56 -20.77
C LYS A 116 6.53 1.02 -21.05
N ASP A 117 6.28 1.49 -22.27
CA ASP A 117 4.94 1.96 -22.69
C ASP A 117 3.92 0.82 -22.72
N GLU A 118 4.32 -0.37 -23.21
CA GLU A 118 3.45 -1.56 -23.19
C GLU A 118 3.12 -2.00 -21.76
N VAL A 119 4.12 -2.06 -20.88
CA VAL A 119 3.93 -2.43 -19.47
C VAL A 119 3.05 -1.42 -18.74
N GLN A 120 3.26 -0.12 -18.98
CA GLN A 120 2.47 0.95 -18.40
C GLN A 120 1.01 0.90 -18.88
N LYS A 121 0.79 0.73 -20.19
CA LYS A 121 -0.55 0.58 -20.76
C LYS A 121 -1.28 -0.64 -20.20
N LEU A 122 -0.55 -1.75 -19.99
CA LEU A 122 -1.09 -2.94 -19.35
C LEU A 122 -1.46 -2.67 -17.88
N LYS A 123 -0.63 -1.94 -17.13
CA LYS A 123 -0.91 -1.54 -15.74
C LYS A 123 -2.22 -0.74 -15.68
N GLU A 124 -2.34 0.30 -16.50
CA GLU A 124 -3.50 1.20 -16.55
C GLU A 124 -4.78 0.45 -16.94
N SER A 125 -4.76 -0.35 -18.00
CA SER A 125 -5.91 -1.14 -18.44
C SER A 125 -6.35 -2.22 -17.41
N SER A 126 -5.47 -2.54 -16.47
CA SER A 126 -5.68 -3.54 -15.42
C SER A 126 -5.94 -2.93 -14.03
N LYS A 127 -5.96 -1.59 -13.88
CA LYS A 127 -6.09 -0.88 -12.59
C LYS A 127 -7.20 -1.46 -11.71
N GLU A 128 -8.43 -1.52 -12.23
CA GLU A 128 -9.59 -2.00 -11.48
C GLU A 128 -9.46 -3.45 -11.00
N ASP A 129 -8.90 -4.32 -11.84
CA ASP A 129 -8.71 -5.74 -11.49
C ASP A 129 -7.62 -5.90 -10.42
N ILE A 130 -6.55 -5.10 -10.51
CA ILE A 130 -5.48 -5.07 -9.51
C ILE A 130 -5.99 -4.56 -8.18
N LEU A 131 -6.64 -3.39 -8.15
CA LEU A 131 -7.19 -2.81 -6.92
C LEU A 131 -8.22 -3.74 -6.28
N LYS A 132 -9.08 -4.37 -7.09
CA LYS A 132 -10.04 -5.36 -6.60
C LYS A 132 -9.36 -6.59 -5.99
N SER A 133 -8.21 -7.00 -6.52
CA SER A 133 -7.43 -8.10 -5.96
C SER A 133 -6.81 -7.70 -4.62
N MET A 134 -6.14 -6.54 -4.56
CA MET A 134 -5.49 -6.04 -3.34
C MET A 134 -6.51 -5.82 -2.20
N ARG A 135 -7.66 -5.22 -2.51
CA ARG A 135 -8.74 -4.97 -1.52
C ARG A 135 -9.40 -6.24 -0.98
N LYS A 136 -9.16 -7.40 -1.57
CA LYS A 136 -9.62 -8.70 -1.03
C LYS A 136 -8.63 -9.28 -0.03
N SER A 137 -7.36 -8.94 -0.11
CA SER A 137 -6.27 -9.40 0.76
C SER A 137 -5.88 -8.29 1.74
N LYS A 138 -6.78 -7.97 2.68
CA LYS A 138 -6.65 -6.83 3.62
C LYS A 138 -5.92 -7.16 4.93
N SER A 139 -5.21 -8.28 5.02
CA SER A 139 -4.51 -8.57 6.28
C SER A 139 -3.21 -7.77 6.40
N ILE A 140 -2.80 -7.49 7.64
CA ILE A 140 -1.48 -6.87 7.93
C ILE A 140 -0.34 -7.70 7.30
N LEU A 141 -0.49 -9.02 7.28
CA LEU A 141 0.51 -9.92 6.68
C LEU A 141 0.59 -9.71 5.16
N ASP A 142 -0.55 -9.68 4.48
CA ASP A 142 -0.60 -9.41 3.03
C ASP A 142 0.01 -8.05 2.70
N GLY A 143 -0.29 -7.03 3.50
CA GLY A 143 0.27 -5.69 3.36
C GLY A 143 1.79 -5.64 3.60
N ALA A 144 2.29 -6.36 4.60
CA ALA A 144 3.71 -6.45 4.90
C ALA A 144 4.48 -7.17 3.78
N ASP A 145 3.92 -8.26 3.25
CA ASP A 145 4.52 -9.02 2.15
C ASP A 145 4.50 -8.20 0.85
N LEU A 146 3.38 -7.56 0.52
CA LEU A 146 3.31 -6.62 -0.59
C LEU A 146 4.32 -5.48 -0.44
N GLY A 147 4.52 -4.98 0.79
CA GLY A 147 5.51 -3.96 1.12
C GLY A 147 6.96 -4.35 0.82
N LYS A 148 7.30 -5.64 0.78
CA LYS A 148 8.64 -6.12 0.36
C LYS A 148 8.87 -5.96 -1.14
N HIS A 149 7.80 -5.88 -1.91
CA HIS A 149 7.81 -5.81 -3.37
C HIS A 149 7.33 -4.44 -3.89
N VAL A 150 7.03 -3.47 -3.00
CA VAL A 150 6.66 -2.13 -3.45
C VAL A 150 7.88 -1.41 -4.02
N THR A 151 7.73 -0.81 -5.19
CA THR A 151 8.83 -0.09 -5.85
C THR A 151 9.18 1.20 -5.10
N ASN A 152 8.17 1.95 -4.67
CA ASN A 152 8.34 3.17 -3.89
C ASN A 152 7.39 3.19 -2.70
N ILE A 153 7.91 3.55 -1.51
CA ILE A 153 7.06 3.83 -0.35
C ILE A 153 6.32 5.17 -0.63
N PRO A 154 4.98 5.22 -0.57
CA PRO A 154 4.25 6.46 -0.81
C PRO A 154 4.60 7.53 0.23
N GLN A 155 4.58 8.80 -0.18
CA GLN A 155 5.18 9.88 0.61
C GLN A 155 4.50 10.08 1.97
N VAL A 156 3.17 9.92 2.04
CA VAL A 156 2.41 10.08 3.29
C VAL A 156 2.90 9.14 4.40
N TYR A 157 3.32 7.92 4.08
CA TYR A 157 3.84 6.96 5.06
C TYR A 157 5.24 7.35 5.56
N LYS A 158 6.06 7.95 4.70
CA LYS A 158 7.36 8.50 5.10
C LYS A 158 7.17 9.68 6.03
N ASP A 159 6.31 10.62 5.65
CA ASP A 159 6.02 11.82 6.44
C ASP A 159 5.46 11.43 7.82
N LEU A 160 4.60 10.41 7.88
CA LEU A 160 4.06 9.88 9.13
C LEU A 160 5.18 9.30 10.02
N ILE A 161 6.06 8.45 9.47
CA ILE A 161 7.16 7.84 10.24
C ILE A 161 8.16 8.91 10.71
N ASP A 162 8.54 9.84 9.84
CA ASP A 162 9.42 10.96 10.20
C ASP A 162 8.80 11.80 11.32
N LYS A 163 7.49 12.04 11.27
CA LYS A 163 6.78 12.76 12.33
C LYS A 163 6.76 12.00 13.66
N ALA A 164 6.56 10.68 13.64
CA ALA A 164 6.62 9.86 14.84
C ALA A 164 8.02 9.91 15.49
N VAL A 165 9.07 9.84 14.67
CA VAL A 165 10.47 9.96 15.11
C VAL A 165 10.81 11.36 15.62
N GLU A 166 10.18 12.41 15.09
CA GLU A 166 10.31 13.77 15.65
C GLU A 166 9.68 13.83 17.05
N LEU A 167 8.46 13.31 17.21
CA LEU A 167 7.75 13.33 18.48
C LEU A 167 8.47 12.53 19.58
N SER A 168 9.08 11.40 19.23
CA SER A 168 9.82 10.57 20.20
C SER A 168 11.06 11.27 20.77
N LYS A 169 11.59 12.30 20.10
CA LYS A 169 12.77 13.06 20.53
C LYS A 169 12.44 14.26 21.41
N ILE A 170 11.16 14.63 21.51
CA ILE A 170 10.68 15.78 22.29
C ILE A 170 10.38 15.37 23.74
N CYS A 171 10.36 14.06 24.03
CA CYS A 171 10.17 13.49 25.37
C CYS A 171 11.45 13.44 26.21
#